data_AF-A0A976LM07-F1
#
_entry.id   AF-A0A976LM07-F1
#
_cell.length_a   1.000
_cell.length_b   1.000
_cell.length_c   1.000
_cell.angle_alpha   90.00
_cell.angle_beta   90.00
_cell.angle_gamma   90.00
#
_symmetry.space_group_name_H-M   'P 1'
#
loop_
_entity.id
_entity.type
_entity.pdbx_description
1 polymer ?
#
loop_
_entity_poly.entity_id
_entity_poly.type
_entity_poly.pdbx_seq_one_letter_code
_entity_poly.pdbx_strand_id
1 'polypeptide(L)'
;MLATKLQNRAPRIISAANGLPALPTLVIGLHEQVDAWLAYRQLPARPEIVQGKGSAQAWTVSRPQGTTLTLVSARDAGALAALVRPLPHYGRQSYIVFDGAKMIERGTWPMRVQVMKLE
;
A
#
# COMPACT_ATOMS: atom_id res chain seq x y z
N MET A 1 -9.84 -11.59 -8.32
CA MET A 1 -9.18 -11.23 -7.03
C MET A 1 -8.34 -9.97 -7.22
N LEU A 2 -8.31 -9.05 -6.24
CA LEU A 2 -7.61 -7.76 -6.33
C LEU A 2 -6.11 -7.90 -6.63
N ALA A 3 -5.43 -8.85 -5.98
CA ALA A 3 -4.00 -9.09 -6.15
C ALA A 3 -3.60 -9.42 -7.61
N THR A 4 -4.39 -10.25 -8.31
CA THR A 4 -4.14 -10.60 -9.71
C THR A 4 -4.24 -9.38 -10.63
N LYS A 5 -5.20 -8.48 -10.37
CA LYS A 5 -5.38 -7.25 -11.15
C LYS A 5 -4.26 -6.24 -10.91
N LEU A 6 -3.67 -6.21 -9.72
CA LEU A 6 -2.59 -5.29 -9.39
C LEU A 6 -1.22 -5.74 -9.92
N GLN A 7 -0.95 -7.05 -9.95
CA GLN A 7 0.35 -7.56 -10.39
C GLN A 7 0.40 -7.93 -11.88
N ASN A 8 -0.73 -7.90 -12.59
CA ASN A 8 -0.87 -8.41 -13.97
C ASN A 8 -0.32 -9.84 -14.16
N ARG A 9 -0.29 -10.63 -13.08
CA ARG A 9 0.15 -12.03 -13.03
C ARG A 9 -0.52 -12.76 -11.87
N ALA A 10 -0.46 -14.09 -11.88
CA ALA A 10 -0.87 -14.89 -10.72
C ALA A 10 0.04 -14.54 -9.53
N PRO A 11 -0.51 -14.02 -8.41
CA PRO A 11 0.31 -13.67 -7.26
C PRO A 11 0.79 -14.93 -6.55
N ARG A 12 2.06 -14.96 -6.17
CA ARG A 12 2.55 -15.95 -5.21
C ARG A 12 2.09 -15.52 -3.82
N ILE A 13 1.19 -16.29 -3.21
CA ILE A 13 0.73 -16.04 -1.84
C ILE A 13 1.79 -16.56 -0.87
N ILE A 14 2.17 -15.72 0.09
CA ILE A 14 3.11 -16.05 1.18
C ILE A 14 2.42 -15.83 2.51
N SER A 15 2.79 -16.60 3.53
CA SER A 15 2.24 -16.42 4.88
C SER A 15 2.63 -15.04 5.43
N ALA A 16 1.65 -14.37 6.03
CA ALA A 16 1.85 -13.09 6.71
C ALA A 16 2.71 -13.21 7.98
N ALA A 17 3.09 -14.41 8.41
CA ALA A 17 4.04 -14.64 9.51
C ALA A 17 5.49 -14.80 9.02
N ASN A 18 5.71 -15.11 7.74
CA ASN A 18 7.06 -15.34 7.20
C ASN A 18 7.85 -14.04 7.08
N GLY A 19 9.18 -14.12 6.99
CA GLY A 19 10.02 -12.96 6.66
C GLY A 19 9.58 -12.29 5.34
N LEU A 20 9.73 -10.96 5.27
CA LEU A 20 9.44 -10.23 4.03
C LEU A 20 10.50 -10.57 2.98
N PRO A 21 10.13 -10.96 1.75
CA PRO A 21 11.10 -11.27 0.71
C PRO A 21 11.80 -9.98 0.22
N ALA A 22 12.99 -10.15 -0.34
CA ALA A 22 13.75 -9.10 -1.05
C ALA A 22 13.15 -8.78 -2.44
N LEU A 23 11.82 -8.83 -2.55
CA LEU A 23 11.05 -8.59 -3.78
C LEU A 23 9.90 -7.63 -3.48
N PRO A 24 9.39 -6.88 -4.48
CA PRO A 24 8.18 -6.09 -4.34
C PRO A 24 7.03 -6.95 -3.80
N THR A 25 6.44 -6.51 -2.69
CA THR A 25 5.41 -7.28 -1.97
C THR A 25 4.14 -6.46 -1.83
N LEU A 26 3.00 -7.10 -2.04
CA LEU A 26 1.67 -6.52 -1.87
C LEU A 26 1.02 -7.11 -0.63
N VAL A 27 0.57 -6.25 0.28
CA VAL A 27 -0.17 -6.62 1.49
C VAL A 27 -1.57 -6.04 1.35
N ILE A 28 -2.60 -6.88 1.54
CA ILE A 28 -4.01 -6.50 1.43
C ILE A 28 -4.71 -6.98 2.69
N GLY A 29 -5.45 -6.10 3.35
CA GLY A 29 -6.23 -6.47 4.54
C GLY A 29 -7.15 -5.36 5.01
N LEU A 30 -7.82 -5.62 6.13
CA LEU A 30 -8.61 -4.60 6.82
C LEU A 30 -7.70 -3.59 7.54
N HIS A 31 -8.24 -2.43 7.91
CA HIS A 31 -7.51 -1.39 8.62
C HIS A 31 -6.78 -1.93 9.86
N GLU A 32 -7.52 -2.58 10.76
CA GLU A 32 -6.96 -3.17 11.98
C GLU A 32 -5.90 -4.24 11.69
N GLN A 33 -6.12 -5.08 10.67
CA GLN A 33 -5.22 -6.18 10.33
C GLN A 33 -3.90 -5.65 9.76
N VAL A 34 -3.98 -4.64 8.89
CA VAL A 34 -2.81 -3.98 8.30
C VAL A 34 -2.04 -3.23 9.37
N ASP A 35 -2.72 -2.51 10.25
CA ASP A 35 -2.07 -1.73 11.31
C ASP A 35 -1.39 -2.66 12.34
N ALA A 36 -2.05 -3.74 12.76
CA ALA A 36 -1.47 -4.75 13.63
C ALA A 36 -0.25 -5.44 12.99
N TRP A 37 -0.33 -5.75 11.69
CA TRP A 37 0.77 -6.39 10.96
C TRP A 37 1.98 -5.45 10.78
N LEU A 38 1.74 -4.15 10.53
CA LEU A 38 2.80 -3.14 10.49
C LEU A 38 3.50 -3.02 11.85
N ALA A 39 2.73 -2.94 12.94
CA ALA A 39 3.25 -2.84 14.29
C ALA A 39 4.07 -4.09 14.68
N TYR A 40 3.55 -5.29 14.42
CA TYR A 40 4.25 -6.56 14.69
C TYR A 40 5.61 -6.62 13.99
N ARG A 41 5.72 -6.04 12.80
CA ARG A 41 6.97 -6.04 12.00
C ARG A 41 7.86 -4.82 12.24
N GLN A 42 7.47 -3.92 13.15
CA GLN A 42 8.20 -2.67 13.40
C GLN A 42 8.38 -1.84 12.11
N LEU A 43 7.39 -1.90 11.21
CA LEU A 43 7.36 -1.10 10.00
C LEU A 43 6.74 0.28 10.29
N PRO A 44 7.02 1.30 9.45
CA PRO A 44 6.34 2.57 9.56
C PRO A 44 4.83 2.39 9.58
N ALA A 45 4.17 3.04 10.54
CA ALA A 45 2.72 3.05 10.64
C ALA A 45 2.07 3.67 9.39
N ARG A 46 0.75 3.54 9.30
CA ARG A 46 -0.03 4.20 8.26
C ARG A 46 0.30 5.72 8.23
N PRO A 47 0.67 6.28 7.07
CA PRO A 47 0.98 7.70 6.96
C PRO A 47 -0.22 8.58 7.31
N GLU A 48 0.02 9.68 8.03
CA GLU A 48 -1.02 10.64 8.44
C GLU A 48 -1.86 11.15 7.27
N ILE A 49 -1.25 11.34 6.10
CA ILE A 49 -1.94 11.83 4.90
C ILE A 49 -3.06 10.90 4.41
N VAL A 50 -3.00 9.59 4.73
CA VAL A 50 -4.09 8.65 4.40
C VAL A 50 -4.85 8.19 5.64
N GLN A 51 -4.32 8.42 6.84
CA GLN A 51 -4.92 7.97 8.10
C GLN A 51 -6.30 8.59 8.33
N GLY A 52 -7.26 7.75 8.70
CA GLY A 52 -8.63 8.18 8.99
C GLY A 52 -9.45 8.62 7.77
N LYS A 53 -8.90 8.53 6.55
CA LYS A 53 -9.58 9.00 5.34
C LYS A 53 -10.24 7.88 4.56
N GLY A 54 -11.44 8.16 4.06
CA GLY A 54 -12.18 7.28 3.16
C GLY A 54 -12.56 5.92 3.76
N SER A 55 -12.93 5.01 2.88
CA SER A 55 -13.26 3.61 3.18
C SER A 55 -12.10 2.65 2.88
N ALA A 56 -11.13 3.10 2.06
CA ALA A 56 -10.01 2.30 1.61
C ALA A 56 -8.83 3.19 1.22
N GLN A 57 -7.61 2.70 1.42
CA GLN A 57 -6.37 3.41 1.18
C GLN A 57 -5.36 2.44 0.60
N ALA A 58 -4.49 2.94 -0.28
CA ALA A 58 -3.30 2.20 -0.69
C ALA A 58 -2.09 3.12 -0.69
N TRP A 59 -0.95 2.61 -0.24
CA TRP A 59 0.29 3.38 -0.18
C TRP A 59 1.52 2.50 -0.29
N THR A 60 2.64 3.13 -0.61
CA THR A 60 3.93 2.47 -0.76
C THR A 60 4.86 2.83 0.40
N VAL A 61 5.62 1.85 0.88
CA VAL A 61 6.70 1.98 1.85
C VAL A 61 7.98 1.49 1.20
N SER A 62 8.99 2.37 1.12
CA SER A 62 10.33 1.99 0.68
C SER A 62 11.02 1.14 1.74
N ARG A 63 11.66 0.06 1.31
CA ARG A 63 12.46 -0.82 2.16
C ARG A 63 13.94 -0.77 1.74
N PRO A 64 14.86 -1.28 2.57
CA PRO A 64 16.26 -1.42 2.19
C PRO A 64 16.43 -2.15 0.85
N GLN A 65 17.55 -1.88 0.17
CA GLN A 65 17.90 -2.46 -1.14
C GLN A 65 16.93 -2.11 -2.28
N GLY A 66 16.19 -1.00 -2.17
CA GLY A 66 15.30 -0.51 -3.24
C GLY A 66 14.03 -1.33 -3.43
N THR A 67 13.71 -2.22 -2.50
CA THR A 67 12.46 -3.00 -2.56
C THR A 67 11.29 -2.18 -2.04
N THR A 68 10.12 -2.35 -2.66
CA THR A 68 8.89 -1.64 -2.26
C THR A 68 7.93 -2.59 -1.57
N LEU A 69 7.23 -2.08 -0.56
CA LEU A 69 6.05 -2.70 0.01
C LEU A 69 4.84 -1.86 -0.39
N THR A 70 3.86 -2.46 -1.05
CA THR A 70 2.57 -1.81 -1.34
C THR A 70 1.54 -2.35 -0.36
N LEU A 71 0.89 -1.45 0.37
CA LEU A 71 -0.19 -1.78 1.29
C LEU A 71 -1.51 -1.35 0.69
N VAL A 72 -2.52 -2.21 0.84
CA VAL A 72 -3.93 -1.92 0.57
C VAL A 72 -4.69 -2.21 1.85
N SER A 73 -5.36 -1.20 2.37
CA SER A 73 -6.05 -1.25 3.65
C SER A 73 -7.47 -0.74 3.46
N ALA A 74 -8.47 -1.47 3.95
CA ALA A 74 -9.86 -1.03 3.85
C ALA A 74 -10.62 -1.24 5.15
N ARG A 75 -11.73 -0.53 5.30
CA ARG A 75 -12.61 -0.63 6.47
C ARG A 75 -13.20 -2.02 6.63
N ASP A 76 -13.66 -2.60 5.53
CA ASP A 76 -14.38 -3.87 5.50
C ASP A 76 -14.19 -4.58 4.15
N ALA A 77 -14.77 -5.79 4.05
CA ALA A 77 -14.71 -6.60 2.84
C ALA A 77 -15.41 -5.96 1.63
N GLY A 78 -16.47 -5.18 1.86
CA GLY A 78 -17.18 -4.46 0.79
C GLY A 78 -16.32 -3.35 0.19
N ALA A 79 -15.61 -2.60 1.03
CA ALA A 79 -14.64 -1.61 0.61
C ALA A 79 -13.47 -2.25 -0.18
N LEU A 80 -12.95 -3.42 0.25
CA LEU A 80 -11.96 -4.17 -0.54
C LEU A 80 -12.49 -4.59 -1.92
N ALA A 81 -13.73 -5.08 -1.98
CA ALA A 81 -14.35 -5.50 -3.22
C ALA A 81 -14.52 -4.33 -4.20
N ALA A 82 -14.84 -3.13 -3.69
CA ALA A 82 -14.98 -1.91 -4.46
C ALA A 82 -13.68 -1.49 -5.17
N LEU A 83 -12.50 -1.88 -4.65
CA LEU A 83 -11.19 -1.53 -5.24
C LEU A 83 -10.79 -2.35 -6.46
N VAL A 84 -11.43 -3.49 -6.73
CA VAL A 84 -10.99 -4.46 -7.75
C VAL A 84 -10.85 -3.84 -9.15
N ARG A 85 -11.73 -2.90 -9.50
CA ARG A 85 -11.70 -2.19 -10.78
C ARG A 85 -10.89 -0.90 -10.74
N PRO A 86 -11.09 0.03 -9.79
CA PRO A 86 -10.44 1.33 -9.87
C PRO A 86 -8.95 1.28 -9.48
N LEU A 87 -8.55 0.47 -8.50
CA LEU A 87 -7.19 0.54 -7.94
C LEU A 87 -6.06 0.24 -8.95
N PRO A 88 -6.17 -0.74 -9.87
CA PRO A 88 -5.12 -1.03 -10.86
C PRO A 88 -4.69 0.14 -11.75
N HIS A 89 -5.53 1.18 -11.89
CA HIS A 89 -5.23 2.34 -12.73
C HIS A 89 -4.22 3.32 -12.11
N TYR A 90 -3.85 3.16 -10.84
CA TYR A 90 -3.12 4.18 -10.08
C TYR A 90 -1.65 3.83 -9.77
N GLY A 91 -1.03 2.97 -10.59
CA GLY A 91 0.35 2.50 -10.37
C GLY A 91 1.45 3.57 -10.34
N ARG A 92 1.16 4.82 -10.75
CA ARG A 92 2.12 5.96 -10.69
C ARG A 92 1.98 6.80 -9.43
N GLN A 93 1.05 6.48 -8.53
CA GLN A 93 0.81 7.24 -7.30
C GLN A 93 1.47 6.51 -6.12
N SER A 94 2.13 7.25 -5.24
CA SER A 94 2.73 6.67 -4.04
C SER A 94 1.71 6.38 -2.96
N TYR A 95 0.60 7.13 -2.96
CA TYR A 95 -0.56 6.90 -2.11
C TYR A 95 -1.86 7.28 -2.84
N ILE A 96 -2.97 6.66 -2.42
CA ILE A 96 -4.31 6.90 -2.92
C ILE A 96 -5.35 6.57 -1.83
N VAL A 97 -6.44 7.32 -1.79
CA VAL A 97 -7.57 7.14 -0.87
C VAL A 97 -8.87 7.03 -1.67
N PHE A 98 -9.72 6.10 -1.27
CA PHE A 98 -11.02 5.78 -1.84
C PHE A 98 -12.14 5.87 -0.82
N ASP A 99 -13.30 6.37 -1.27
CA ASP A 99 -14.59 6.21 -0.60
C ASP A 99 -15.51 5.37 -1.49
N GLY A 100 -15.79 4.13 -1.07
CA GLY A 100 -16.30 3.08 -1.95
C GLY A 100 -15.37 2.85 -3.15
N ALA A 101 -15.91 3.00 -4.35
CA ALA A 101 -15.14 2.91 -5.60
C ALA A 101 -14.58 4.26 -6.08
N LYS A 102 -14.93 5.37 -5.41
CA LYS A 102 -14.54 6.72 -5.83
C LYS A 102 -13.19 7.10 -5.24
N MET A 103 -12.23 7.48 -6.09
CA MET A 103 -10.98 8.08 -5.64
C MET A 103 -11.25 9.49 -5.10
N ILE A 104 -10.83 9.77 -3.87
CA ILE A 104 -11.03 11.06 -3.20
C ILE A 104 -9.72 11.82 -2.96
N GLU A 105 -8.58 11.12 -2.94
CA GLU A 105 -7.27 11.74 -2.75
C GLU A 105 -6.17 10.87 -3.37
N ARG A 106 -5.11 11.48 -3.89
CA ARG A 106 -3.92 10.78 -4.41
C ARG A 106 -2.71 11.69 -4.40
N GLY A 107 -1.52 11.09 -4.45
CA GLY A 107 -0.30 11.85 -4.68
C GLY A 107 0.94 10.97 -4.75
N THR A 108 2.07 11.63 -4.91
CA THR A 108 3.40 11.03 -4.81
C THR A 108 4.06 11.49 -3.53
N TRP A 109 4.86 10.64 -2.89
CA TRP A 109 5.64 11.07 -1.73
C TRP A 109 6.54 12.24 -2.13
N PRO A 110 6.68 13.27 -1.28
CA PRO A 110 7.65 14.34 -1.53
C PRO A 110 9.04 13.72 -1.69
N MET A 111 9.71 14.03 -2.80
CA MET A 111 11.07 13.56 -3.03
C MET A 111 11.97 14.15 -1.94
N ARG A 112 12.67 13.31 -1.19
CA ARG A 112 13.77 13.80 -0.34
C ARG A 112 14.84 14.31 -1.29
N VAL A 113 15.06 15.63 -1.31
CA VAL A 113 16.13 16.25 -2.09
C VAL A 113 17.45 15.65 -1.58
N GLN A 114 18.18 14.95 -2.43
CA GLN A 114 19.56 14.59 -2.13
C GLN A 114 20.40 15.86 -2.26
N VAL A 115 20.86 16.38 -1.13
CA VAL A 115 21.84 17.47 -1.10
C VAL A 115 23.21 16.85 -1.27
N MET A 116 23.80 17.01 -2.45
CA MET A 116 25.21 16.68 -2.69
C MET A 116 26.03 17.95 -2.42
N LYS A 117 26.89 17.94 -1.40
CA LYS A 117 27.91 18.97 -1.26
C LYS A 117 29.00 18.68 -2.28
N LEU A 118 29.30 19.68 -3.12
CA LEU A 118 30.53 19.71 -3.89
C LEU A 118 31.59 20.27 -2.94
N GLU A 119 32.65 19.51 -2.68
CA GLU A 119 33.88 19.99 -2.04
C GLU A 119 34.78 20.61 -3.12
#